data_AF-A0A7C6RHS0-F1
#
_entry.id   AF-A0A7C6RHS0-F1
#
_cell.length_a   1.000
_cell.length_b   1.000
_cell.length_c   1.000
_cell.angle_alpha   90.00
_cell.angle_beta   90.00
_cell.angle_gamma   90.00
#
_symmetry.space_group_name_H-M   'P 1'
#
loop_
_entity.id
_entity.type
_entity.pdbx_description
1 polymer ?
#
loop_
_entity_poly.entity_id
_entity_poly.type
_entity_poly.pdbx_seq_one_letter_code
_entity_poly.pdbx_strand_id
1 'polypeptide(L)'
;LTDPDQAADFVKQTDCDALAIAIGTSHGAYKFSRKPTGDILAIERIKQIHARIPNTHLVMHGSSSVPQELLEIIRQYGGDMKETYGVPVEEIVQGIKYGVRKINIDTDIRLAMTGAVRKFLVENPSKFDPREFNKPAREAAKLVCKARFEAFGCAGMASKIKSVSLEKMAARYKAGELTQIVR
;
A
#
# COMPACT_ATOMS: atom_id res chain seq x y z
N LEU A 1 7.69 -16.73 4.77
CA LEU A 1 6.36 -16.41 4.18
C LEU A 1 5.30 -16.91 5.14
N THR A 2 4.23 -16.16 5.39
CA THR A 2 3.17 -16.55 6.35
C THR A 2 2.55 -17.87 5.95
N ASP A 3 2.53 -18.84 6.87
CA ASP A 3 1.91 -20.14 6.66
C ASP A 3 0.36 -20.05 6.73
N PRO A 4 -0.39 -20.69 5.81
CA PRO A 4 -1.86 -20.62 5.82
C PRO A 4 -2.53 -21.22 7.06
N ASP A 5 -1.99 -22.32 7.61
CA ASP A 5 -2.52 -22.94 8.82
C ASP A 5 -2.28 -22.05 10.04
N GLN A 6 -1.09 -21.47 10.15
CA GLN A 6 -0.79 -20.51 11.22
C GLN A 6 -1.65 -19.24 11.12
N ALA A 7 -1.94 -18.77 9.90
CA ALA A 7 -2.84 -17.63 9.70
C ALA A 7 -4.26 -17.95 10.17
N ALA A 8 -4.77 -19.15 9.84
CA ALA A 8 -6.07 -19.62 10.29
C ALA A 8 -6.14 -19.73 11.81
N ASP A 9 -5.14 -20.36 12.42
CA ASP A 9 -5.04 -20.53 13.87
C ASP A 9 -4.96 -19.17 14.60
N PHE A 10 -4.14 -18.25 14.09
CA PHE A 10 -4.04 -16.90 14.65
C PHE A 10 -5.38 -16.16 14.61
N VAL A 11 -6.05 -16.15 13.45
CA VAL A 11 -7.37 -15.50 13.31
C VAL A 11 -8.40 -16.14 14.23
N LYS A 12 -8.39 -17.48 14.38
CA LYS A 12 -9.27 -18.20 15.30
C LYS A 12 -9.06 -17.78 16.75
N GLN A 13 -7.82 -17.55 17.15
CA GLN A 13 -7.48 -17.20 18.53
C GLN A 13 -7.74 -15.72 18.84
N THR A 14 -7.57 -14.83 17.86
CA THR A 14 -7.64 -13.38 18.10
C THR A 14 -8.91 -12.70 17.59
N ASP A 15 -9.65 -13.34 16.68
CA ASP A 15 -10.83 -12.79 15.99
C ASP A 15 -10.57 -11.41 15.35
N CYS A 16 -9.37 -11.20 14.78
CA CYS A 16 -8.96 -9.90 14.27
C CYS A 16 -9.67 -9.55 12.95
N ASP A 17 -10.08 -8.30 12.76
CA ASP A 17 -10.76 -7.85 11.54
C ASP A 17 -9.87 -7.86 10.29
N ALA A 18 -8.56 -7.66 10.50
CA ALA A 18 -7.58 -7.59 9.43
C ALA A 18 -6.26 -8.24 9.82
N LEU A 19 -5.68 -9.01 8.89
CA LEU A 19 -4.43 -9.74 9.09
C LEU A 19 -3.36 -9.26 8.11
N ALA A 20 -2.24 -8.76 8.64
CA ALA A 20 -1.05 -8.49 7.85
C ALA A 20 -0.25 -9.78 7.61
N ILE A 21 0.14 -10.01 6.36
CA ILE A 21 0.81 -11.25 5.94
C ILE A 21 2.15 -10.97 5.25
N ALA A 22 3.11 -11.87 5.44
CA ALA A 22 4.43 -11.83 4.82
C ALA A 22 4.41 -12.63 3.51
N ILE A 23 4.42 -11.91 2.38
CA ILE A 23 4.29 -12.47 1.01
C ILE A 23 5.47 -12.16 0.09
N GLY A 24 6.62 -11.76 0.66
CA GLY A 24 7.84 -11.42 -0.08
C GLY A 24 8.14 -9.92 -0.18
N THR A 25 7.33 -9.07 0.47
CA THR A 25 7.57 -7.62 0.53
C THR A 25 8.48 -7.23 1.70
N SER A 26 9.11 -6.05 1.58
CA SER A 26 9.91 -5.40 2.63
C SER A 26 9.61 -3.89 2.69
N HIS A 27 10.04 -3.21 3.75
CA HIS A 27 9.88 -1.75 3.87
C HIS A 27 10.94 -0.97 3.07
N GLY A 28 10.65 0.31 2.77
CA GLY A 28 11.60 1.20 2.09
C GLY A 28 11.65 1.08 0.56
N ALA A 29 12.58 1.81 -0.06
CA ALA A 29 12.73 1.87 -1.53
C ALA A 29 13.53 0.69 -2.12
N TYR A 30 14.39 0.07 -1.32
CA TYR A 30 15.29 -1.01 -1.73
C TYR A 30 14.66 -2.38 -1.52
N LYS A 31 13.54 -2.64 -2.21
CA LYS A 31 12.83 -3.92 -2.07
C LYS A 31 13.44 -4.99 -2.97
N PHE A 32 13.74 -4.62 -4.21
CA PHE A 32 14.32 -5.53 -5.21
C PHE A 32 15.47 -4.86 -5.96
N SER A 33 16.56 -5.59 -6.12
CA SER A 33 17.74 -5.15 -6.89
C SER A 33 17.57 -5.29 -8.41
N ARG A 34 16.50 -5.94 -8.85
CA ARG A 34 16.15 -6.14 -10.27
C ARG A 34 14.65 -5.95 -10.46
N LYS A 35 14.25 -5.62 -11.70
CA LYS A 35 12.84 -5.48 -12.06
C LYS A 35 12.07 -6.74 -11.68
N PRO A 36 10.93 -6.60 -10.99
CA PRO A 36 10.17 -7.76 -10.60
C PRO A 36 9.65 -8.59 -11.77
N THR A 37 9.85 -9.92 -11.72
CA THR A 37 9.14 -10.91 -12.55
C THR A 37 7.97 -11.51 -11.76
N GLY A 38 7.06 -12.24 -12.42
CA GLY A 38 5.77 -12.73 -11.88
C GLY A 38 5.82 -13.70 -10.69
N ASP A 39 6.98 -13.88 -10.04
CA ASP A 39 7.18 -14.75 -8.87
C ASP A 39 7.51 -13.97 -7.58
N ILE A 40 7.43 -12.63 -7.61
CA ILE A 40 7.91 -11.81 -6.48
C ILE A 40 6.94 -11.70 -5.33
N LEU A 41 5.66 -11.59 -5.65
CA LEU A 41 4.63 -11.75 -4.63
C LEU A 41 4.18 -13.20 -4.66
N ALA A 42 4.18 -13.84 -3.49
CA ALA A 42 3.60 -15.17 -3.33
C ALA A 42 2.07 -15.08 -3.43
N ILE A 43 1.53 -14.77 -4.62
CA ILE A 43 0.09 -14.61 -4.86
C ILE A 43 -0.64 -15.90 -4.52
N GLU A 44 -0.05 -17.05 -4.85
CA GLU A 44 -0.62 -18.34 -4.47
C GLU A 44 -0.73 -18.48 -2.95
N ARG A 45 0.21 -17.93 -2.18
CA ARG A 45 0.11 -17.90 -0.73
C ARG A 45 -1.05 -17.02 -0.25
N ILE A 46 -1.30 -15.88 -0.89
CA ILE A 46 -2.47 -15.04 -0.60
C ILE A 46 -3.77 -15.84 -0.82
N LYS A 47 -3.87 -16.56 -1.95
CA LYS A 47 -5.05 -17.40 -2.24
C LYS A 47 -5.26 -18.49 -1.19
N GLN A 48 -4.18 -19.19 -0.83
CA GLN A 48 -4.22 -20.25 0.19
C GLN A 48 -4.68 -19.69 1.53
N ILE A 49 -4.13 -18.55 1.97
CA ILE A 49 -4.56 -17.89 3.21
C ILE A 49 -6.03 -17.47 3.11
N HIS A 50 -6.43 -16.81 2.04
CA HIS A 50 -7.82 -16.37 1.87
C HIS A 50 -8.82 -17.53 1.83
N ALA A 51 -8.44 -18.69 1.28
CA ALA A 51 -9.28 -19.88 1.31
C ALA A 51 -9.54 -20.40 2.75
N ARG A 52 -8.57 -20.20 3.66
CA ARG A 52 -8.67 -20.58 5.08
C ARG A 52 -9.43 -19.57 5.92
N ILE A 53 -9.33 -18.28 5.58
CA ILE A 53 -9.96 -17.17 6.29
C ILE A 53 -10.75 -16.25 5.34
N PRO A 54 -11.85 -16.74 4.74
CA PRO A 54 -12.50 -16.09 3.59
C PRO A 54 -13.17 -14.75 3.89
N ASN A 55 -13.49 -14.43 5.14
CA ASN A 55 -14.07 -13.13 5.52
C ASN A 55 -13.05 -12.17 6.15
N THR A 56 -11.84 -12.61 6.47
CA THR A 56 -10.79 -11.77 7.06
C THR A 56 -10.15 -10.88 6.00
N HIS A 57 -9.95 -9.60 6.34
CA HIS A 57 -9.35 -8.63 5.43
C HIS A 57 -7.82 -8.75 5.44
N LEU A 58 -7.21 -9.08 4.31
CA LEU A 58 -5.75 -9.19 4.22
C LEU A 58 -5.10 -7.81 4.01
N VAL A 59 -3.95 -7.62 4.66
CA VAL A 59 -3.17 -6.39 4.62
C VAL A 59 -1.79 -6.65 4.00
N MET A 60 -1.45 -5.86 2.97
CA MET A 60 -0.12 -5.89 2.36
C MET A 60 0.76 -4.75 2.89
N HIS A 61 1.79 -5.10 3.65
CA HIS A 61 2.82 -4.17 4.12
C HIS A 61 3.91 -3.96 3.07
N GLY A 62 4.59 -2.81 3.15
CA GLY A 62 5.74 -2.53 2.28
C GLY A 62 5.39 -2.49 0.79
N SER A 63 4.21 -2.02 0.42
CA SER A 63 3.63 -2.19 -0.91
C SER A 63 3.82 -0.99 -1.85
N SER A 64 4.75 -0.09 -1.52
CA SER A 64 5.17 0.99 -2.43
C SER A 64 5.80 0.42 -3.70
N SER A 65 5.46 1.00 -4.85
CA SER A 65 5.86 0.51 -6.18
C SER A 65 7.18 1.07 -6.67
N VAL A 66 7.66 2.15 -6.05
CA VAL A 66 8.92 2.84 -6.39
C VAL A 66 8.97 3.18 -7.89
N PRO A 67 8.13 4.11 -8.37
CA PRO A 67 8.07 4.48 -9.78
C PRO A 67 9.41 5.04 -10.26
N GLN A 68 9.89 4.57 -11.40
CA GLN A 68 11.22 4.90 -11.92
C GLN A 68 11.33 6.38 -12.29
N GLU A 69 10.24 6.99 -12.76
CA GLU A 69 10.18 8.41 -13.07
C GLU A 69 10.46 9.28 -11.84
N LEU A 70 10.07 8.84 -10.64
CA LEU A 70 10.34 9.59 -9.41
C LEU A 70 11.81 9.48 -9.00
N LEU A 71 12.44 8.31 -9.21
CA LEU A 71 13.87 8.14 -8.98
C LEU A 71 14.68 9.00 -9.95
N GLU A 72 14.25 9.08 -11.21
CA GLU A 72 14.91 9.88 -12.24
C GLU A 72 14.86 11.38 -11.93
N ILE A 73 13.69 11.89 -11.52
CA ILE A 73 13.57 13.28 -11.04
C ILE A 73 14.54 13.53 -9.88
N ILE A 74 14.62 12.62 -8.90
CA ILE A 74 15.55 12.79 -7.78
C ILE A 74 17.01 12.86 -8.26
N ARG A 75 17.43 11.97 -9.17
CA ARG A 75 18.79 11.96 -9.73
C ARG A 75 19.10 13.23 -10.52
N GLN A 76 18.19 13.65 -11.40
CA GLN A 76 18.32 14.84 -12.22
C GLN A 76 18.54 16.11 -11.37
N TYR A 77 17.89 16.19 -10.21
CA TYR A 77 17.96 17.36 -9.32
C TYR A 77 18.82 17.09 -8.08
N GLY A 78 20.00 16.49 -8.29
CA GLY A 78 21.10 16.43 -7.33
C GLY A 78 20.94 15.38 -6.21
N GLY A 79 20.12 14.35 -6.42
CA GLY A 79 20.05 13.17 -5.58
C GLY A 79 20.87 12.01 -6.13
N ASP A 80 21.18 11.03 -5.27
CA ASP A 80 21.96 9.84 -5.64
C ASP A 80 21.20 8.56 -5.25
N MET A 81 20.00 8.40 -5.81
CA MET A 81 19.21 7.19 -5.60
C MET A 81 19.59 6.13 -6.61
N LYS A 82 20.13 5.01 -6.09
CA LYS A 82 20.43 3.81 -6.87
C LYS A 82 19.15 3.28 -7.53
N GLU A 83 19.34 2.63 -8.67
CA GLU A 83 18.28 1.87 -9.30
C GLU A 83 17.73 0.82 -8.34
N THR A 84 16.42 0.79 -8.19
CA THR A 84 15.72 -0.11 -7.28
C THR A 84 14.26 -0.20 -7.67
N TYR A 85 13.60 -1.27 -7.26
CA TYR A 85 12.25 -1.56 -7.66
C TYR A 85 11.37 -1.84 -6.45
N GLY A 86 10.11 -1.41 -6.53
CA GLY A 86 9.07 -1.71 -5.56
C GLY A 86 8.13 -2.81 -6.04
N VAL A 87 6.96 -2.90 -5.41
CA VAL A 87 5.95 -3.89 -5.76
C VAL A 87 5.14 -3.43 -6.99
N PRO A 88 5.06 -4.20 -8.08
CA PRO A 88 4.26 -3.84 -9.25
C PRO A 88 2.79 -3.64 -8.91
N VAL A 89 2.15 -2.64 -9.54
CA VAL A 89 0.74 -2.32 -9.25
C VAL A 89 -0.18 -3.47 -9.68
N GLU A 90 0.17 -4.15 -10.77
CA GLU A 90 -0.59 -5.27 -11.34
C GLU A 90 -0.65 -6.45 -10.36
N GLU A 91 0.45 -6.73 -9.65
CA GLU A 91 0.52 -7.77 -8.63
C GLU A 91 -0.30 -7.40 -7.38
N ILE A 92 -0.32 -6.13 -7.00
CA ILE A 92 -1.19 -5.64 -5.92
C ILE A 92 -2.66 -5.83 -6.31
N VAL A 93 -3.03 -5.45 -7.54
CA VAL A 93 -4.37 -5.64 -8.08
C VAL A 93 -4.75 -7.11 -8.11
N GLN A 94 -3.81 -8.01 -8.43
CA GLN A 94 -4.04 -9.44 -8.36
C GLN A 94 -4.31 -9.90 -6.91
N GLY A 95 -3.55 -9.41 -5.93
CA GLY A 95 -3.80 -9.66 -4.50
C GLY A 95 -5.17 -9.19 -4.02
N ILE A 96 -5.66 -8.04 -4.54
CA ILE A 96 -7.00 -7.51 -4.21
C ILE A 96 -8.11 -8.49 -4.62
N LYS A 97 -7.94 -9.25 -5.71
CA LYS A 97 -8.91 -10.28 -6.13
C LYS A 97 -9.03 -11.42 -5.12
N TYR A 98 -8.04 -11.60 -4.24
CA TYR A 98 -7.96 -12.70 -3.27
C TYR A 98 -7.94 -12.21 -1.82
N GLY A 99 -8.70 -11.16 -1.51
CA GLY A 99 -8.97 -10.78 -0.12
C GLY A 99 -8.06 -9.68 0.45
N VAL A 100 -7.10 -9.14 -0.31
CA VAL A 100 -6.38 -7.93 0.11
C VAL A 100 -7.32 -6.73 0.07
N ARG A 101 -7.42 -6.02 1.20
CA ARG A 101 -8.29 -4.84 1.37
C ARG A 101 -7.55 -3.59 1.88
N LYS A 102 -6.33 -3.75 2.39
CA LYS A 102 -5.49 -2.64 2.86
C LYS A 102 -4.07 -2.76 2.31
N ILE A 103 -3.62 -1.71 1.63
CA ILE A 103 -2.32 -1.64 0.96
C ILE A 103 -1.53 -0.49 1.57
N ASN A 104 -0.42 -0.79 2.25
CA ASN A 104 0.40 0.23 2.90
C ASN A 104 1.39 0.84 1.90
N ILE A 105 1.26 2.13 1.62
CA ILE A 105 2.11 2.90 0.70
C ILE A 105 2.65 4.12 1.44
N ASP A 106 3.97 4.29 1.40
CA ASP A 106 4.66 5.40 2.06
C ASP A 106 5.82 5.89 1.20
N THR A 107 6.73 4.98 0.82
CA THR A 107 7.91 5.31 0.02
C THR A 107 7.57 6.06 -1.26
N ASP A 108 6.51 5.70 -1.98
CA ASP A 108 6.10 6.41 -3.21
C ASP A 108 5.78 7.89 -2.94
N ILE A 109 5.12 8.19 -1.82
CA ILE A 109 4.78 9.55 -1.42
C ILE A 109 6.05 10.33 -1.06
N ARG A 110 6.95 9.70 -0.29
CA ARG A 110 8.25 10.31 0.06
C ARG A 110 9.05 10.66 -1.19
N LEU A 111 9.16 9.73 -2.14
CA LEU A 111 9.88 9.93 -3.40
C LEU A 111 9.27 11.07 -4.22
N ALA A 112 7.94 11.09 -4.37
CA ALA A 112 7.24 12.13 -5.12
C ALA A 112 7.46 13.52 -4.52
N MET A 113 7.32 13.63 -3.20
CA MET A 113 7.54 14.89 -2.50
C MET A 113 9.01 15.33 -2.59
N THR A 114 9.95 14.43 -2.33
CA THR A 114 11.40 14.73 -2.39
C THR A 114 11.83 15.17 -3.79
N GLY A 115 11.40 14.46 -4.84
CA GLY A 115 11.71 14.82 -6.22
C GLY A 115 11.16 16.20 -6.59
N ALA A 116 9.91 16.49 -6.22
CA ALA A 116 9.28 17.78 -6.48
C ALA A 116 9.96 18.95 -5.73
N VAL A 117 10.34 18.76 -4.46
CA VAL A 117 11.07 19.78 -3.70
C VAL A 117 12.45 20.04 -4.32
N ARG A 118 13.19 18.98 -4.64
CA ARG A 118 14.52 19.09 -5.27
C ARG A 118 14.45 19.86 -6.59
N LYS A 119 13.52 19.48 -7.47
CA LYS A 119 13.26 20.17 -8.72
C LYS A 119 12.99 21.66 -8.51
N PHE A 120 12.05 21.97 -7.61
CA PHE A 120 11.66 23.35 -7.36
C PHE A 120 12.85 24.21 -6.89
N LEU A 121 13.64 23.72 -5.92
CA LEU A 121 14.75 24.50 -5.36
C LEU A 121 15.88 24.73 -6.35
N VAL A 122 16.16 23.76 -7.23
CA VAL A 122 17.16 23.92 -8.30
C VAL A 122 16.68 24.93 -9.35
N GLU A 123 15.41 24.88 -9.76
CA GLU A 123 14.85 25.78 -10.77
C GLU A 123 14.59 27.20 -10.23
N ASN A 124 14.49 27.37 -8.91
CA ASN A 124 14.11 28.62 -8.26
C ASN A 124 15.07 28.99 -7.10
N PRO A 125 16.37 29.26 -7.38
CA PRO A 125 17.40 29.38 -6.34
C PRO A 125 17.22 30.57 -5.38
N SER A 126 16.42 31.58 -5.76
CA SER A 126 16.11 32.73 -4.90
C SER A 126 14.91 32.49 -3.96
N LYS A 127 14.17 31.39 -4.14
CA LYS A 127 12.97 31.09 -3.37
C LYS A 127 13.34 30.33 -2.09
N PHE A 128 12.82 30.82 -0.96
CA PHE A 128 13.08 30.23 0.36
C PHE A 128 11.80 29.94 1.15
N ASP A 129 10.64 30.45 0.71
CA ASP A 129 9.37 30.24 1.39
C ASP A 129 8.97 28.75 1.29
N PRO A 130 8.85 28.03 2.42
CA PRO A 130 8.51 26.62 2.40
C PRO A 130 7.17 26.31 1.74
N ARG A 131 6.24 27.26 1.71
CA ARG A 131 4.94 27.09 1.05
C ARG A 131 5.09 26.94 -0.45
N GLU A 132 6.10 27.59 -1.05
CA GLU A 132 6.31 27.58 -2.49
C GLU A 132 6.82 26.23 -2.99
N PHE A 133 7.77 25.59 -2.29
CA PHE A 133 8.24 24.24 -2.66
C PHE A 133 7.37 23.10 -2.11
N ASN A 134 6.65 23.31 -0.99
CA ASN A 134 5.71 22.30 -0.49
C ASN A 134 4.43 22.21 -1.33
N LYS A 135 4.05 23.27 -2.06
CA LYS A 135 2.92 23.24 -2.99
C LYS A 135 3.08 22.17 -4.10
N PRO A 136 4.15 22.18 -4.93
CA PRO A 136 4.37 21.13 -5.92
C PRO A 136 4.63 19.77 -5.27
N ALA A 137 5.26 19.70 -4.09
CA ALA A 137 5.43 18.44 -3.36
C ALA A 137 4.09 17.78 -3.01
N ARG A 138 3.13 18.56 -2.49
CA ARG A 138 1.79 18.06 -2.18
C ARG A 138 1.02 17.65 -3.43
N GLU A 139 1.14 18.39 -4.54
CA GLU A 139 0.51 17.98 -5.80
C GLU A 139 1.13 16.67 -6.34
N ALA A 140 2.45 16.48 -6.25
CA ALA A 140 3.09 15.23 -6.63
C ALA A 140 2.61 14.04 -5.77
N ALA A 141 2.53 14.20 -4.45
CA ALA A 141 1.96 13.20 -3.55
C ALA A 141 0.50 12.88 -3.88
N LYS A 142 -0.31 13.89 -4.19
CA LYS A 142 -1.72 13.75 -4.57
C LYS A 142 -1.86 12.94 -5.86
N LEU A 143 -1.00 13.13 -6.86
CA LEU A 143 -1.03 12.35 -8.10
C LEU A 143 -0.72 10.87 -7.83
N VAL A 144 0.24 10.57 -6.96
CA VAL A 144 0.52 9.18 -6.52
C VAL A 144 -0.73 8.58 -5.87
N CYS A 145 -1.34 9.26 -4.90
CA CYS A 145 -2.54 8.77 -4.22
C CYS A 145 -3.70 8.56 -5.19
N LYS A 146 -3.94 9.51 -6.11
CA LYS A 146 -4.99 9.41 -7.13
C LYS A 146 -4.81 8.17 -7.99
N ALA A 147 -3.61 7.97 -8.55
CA ALA A 147 -3.31 6.82 -9.39
C ALA A 147 -3.52 5.49 -8.65
N ARG A 148 -3.19 5.42 -7.35
CA ARG A 148 -3.44 4.23 -6.51
C ARG A 148 -4.93 4.00 -6.26
N PHE A 149 -5.69 5.05 -5.93
CA PHE A 149 -7.14 4.90 -5.74
C PHE A 149 -7.87 4.45 -7.02
N GLU A 150 -7.42 4.92 -8.18
CA GLU A 150 -7.95 4.48 -9.48
C GLU A 150 -7.58 3.02 -9.74
N ALA A 151 -6.30 2.66 -9.66
CA ALA A 151 -5.83 1.30 -9.91
C ALA A 151 -6.43 0.25 -8.95
N PHE A 152 -6.66 0.62 -7.69
CA PHE A 152 -7.21 -0.29 -6.66
C PHE A 152 -8.74 -0.32 -6.64
N GLY A 153 -9.42 0.37 -7.59
CA GLY A 153 -10.88 0.35 -7.70
C GLY A 153 -11.61 1.12 -6.59
N CYS A 154 -10.94 2.06 -5.91
CA CYS A 154 -11.53 2.85 -4.83
C CYS A 154 -12.22 4.13 -5.33
N ALA A 155 -11.85 4.63 -6.50
CA ALA A 155 -12.41 5.86 -7.07
C ALA A 155 -13.94 5.74 -7.20
N GLY A 156 -14.68 6.73 -6.67
CA GLY A 156 -16.14 6.76 -6.70
C GLY A 156 -16.86 5.89 -5.67
N MET A 157 -16.15 5.17 -4.79
CA MET A 157 -16.78 4.31 -3.77
C MET A 157 -17.24 5.07 -2.53
N ALA A 158 -16.68 6.25 -2.24
CA ALA A 158 -16.93 6.99 -1.00
C ALA A 158 -18.43 7.30 -0.77
N SER A 159 -19.16 7.76 -1.79
CA SER A 159 -20.58 8.11 -1.67
C SER A 159 -21.50 6.90 -1.47
N LYS A 160 -21.00 5.67 -1.69
CA LYS A 160 -21.75 4.42 -1.49
C LYS A 160 -21.70 3.94 -0.03
N ILE A 161 -20.81 4.50 0.79
CA ILE A 161 -20.59 4.06 2.18
C ILE A 161 -21.50 4.86 3.12
N LYS A 162 -22.33 4.16 3.88
CA LYS A 162 -23.02 4.73 5.04
C LYS A 162 -22.19 4.45 6.28
N SER A 163 -21.65 5.49 6.91
CA SER A 163 -20.83 5.36 8.12
C SER A 163 -21.66 4.77 9.27
N VAL A 164 -21.08 3.80 9.97
CA VAL A 164 -21.62 3.23 11.20
C VAL A 164 -20.82 3.79 12.38
N SER A 165 -21.49 4.24 13.44
CA SER A 165 -20.80 4.75 14.63
C SER A 165 -20.11 3.64 15.40
N LEU A 166 -19.12 3.99 16.22
CA LEU A 166 -18.35 3.01 16.99
C LEU A 166 -19.22 2.29 18.03
N GLU A 167 -20.22 2.95 18.61
CA GLU A 167 -21.17 2.34 19.56
C GLU A 167 -22.00 1.26 18.88
N LYS A 168 -22.46 1.52 17.65
CA LYS A 168 -23.19 0.53 16.84
C LYS A 168 -22.26 -0.62 16.44
N MET A 169 -21.01 -0.35 16.07
CA MET A 169 -20.03 -1.41 15.79
C MET A 169 -19.77 -2.28 17.01
N ALA A 170 -19.60 -1.68 18.20
CA ALA A 170 -19.42 -2.42 19.45
C ALA A 170 -20.61 -3.35 19.76
N ALA A 171 -21.84 -2.89 19.52
CA ALA A 171 -23.03 -3.73 19.66
C ALA A 171 -23.01 -4.94 18.70
N ARG A 172 -22.56 -4.74 17.45
CA ARG A 172 -22.44 -5.82 16.44
C ARG A 172 -21.37 -6.84 16.81
N TYR A 173 -20.23 -6.40 17.35
CA TYR A 173 -19.22 -7.32 17.92
C TYR A 173 -19.80 -8.14 19.07
N LYS A 174 -20.50 -7.49 20.01
CA LYS A 174 -21.14 -8.19 21.15
C LYS A 174 -22.19 -9.21 20.70
N ALA A 175 -22.88 -8.96 19.59
CA ALA A 175 -23.84 -9.87 18.99
C ALA A 175 -23.21 -11.01 18.17
N GLY A 176 -21.88 -11.01 17.97
CA GLY A 176 -21.18 -12.01 17.15
C GLY A 176 -21.38 -11.85 15.63
N GLU A 177 -21.94 -10.72 15.17
CA GLU A 177 -22.22 -10.51 13.74
C GLU A 177 -20.97 -10.37 12.87
N LEU A 178 -19.82 -10.11 13.51
CA LEU A 178 -18.55 -9.78 12.86
C LEU A 178 -17.47 -10.86 13.07
N THR A 179 -17.85 -12.01 13.65
CA THR A 179 -16.92 -13.10 13.95
C THR A 179 -16.25 -13.64 12.68
N GLN A 180 -14.96 -13.90 12.76
CA GLN A 180 -14.17 -14.43 11.67
C GLN A 180 -14.53 -15.90 11.37
N ILE A 181 -14.57 -16.24 10.09
CA ILE A 181 -14.79 -17.59 9.59
C ILE A 181 -13.43 -18.19 9.31
N VAL A 182 -13.12 -19.28 10.01
CA VAL A 182 -11.88 -20.04 9.86
C VAL A 182 -12.23 -21.45 9.38
N ARG A 183 -11.58 -21.89 8.30
CA ARG A 183 -11.74 -23.22 7.69
C ARG A 183 -10.52 -24.10 7.94
#